data_AF-A0A4S2BDY1-F1
#
_entry.id   AF-A0A4S2BDY1-F1
#
_cell.length_a   1.000
_cell.length_b   1.000
_cell.length_c   1.000
_cell.angle_alpha   90.00
_cell.angle_beta   90.00
_cell.angle_gamma   90.00
#
_symmetry.space_group_name_H-M   'P 1'
#
loop_
_entity.id
_entity.type
_entity.pdbx_description
1 polymer ?
#
loop_
_entity_poly.entity_id
_entity_poly.type
_entity_poly.pdbx_seq_one_letter_code
_entity_poly.pdbx_strand_id
1 'polypeptide(L)'
;MNRIIAKPVGMFELFYDLVFVYAISRITAMIHHPIDGKIPLITYLQFLLVVIVVMQIWLYQTLYFNRYSKNRLIDIAGLLINMFTAVYFIQSNTA
;
A
#
# COMPACT_ATOMS: atom_id res chain seq x y z
N MET A 1 7.35 -19.96 -30.96
CA MET A 1 6.50 -19.48 -29.86
C MET A 1 7.30 -19.56 -28.56
N ASN A 2 7.65 -18.42 -27.96
CA ASN A 2 8.25 -18.41 -26.62
C ASN A 2 7.18 -18.84 -25.63
N ARG A 3 7.43 -19.90 -24.85
CA ARG A 3 6.54 -20.29 -23.76
C ARG A 3 6.59 -19.19 -22.71
N ILE A 4 5.45 -18.55 -22.47
CA ILE A 4 5.29 -17.62 -21.36
C ILE A 4 5.24 -18.49 -20.10
N ILE A 5 6.38 -18.70 -19.45
CA ILE A 5 6.46 -19.39 -18.16
C ILE A 5 6.08 -18.34 -17.12
N ALA A 6 4.87 -18.44 -16.55
CA ALA A 6 4.43 -17.55 -15.49
C ALA A 6 5.32 -17.75 -14.25
N LYS A 7 5.84 -16.66 -13.69
CA LYS A 7 6.58 -16.69 -12.43
C LYS A 7 5.61 -17.05 -11.30
N PRO A 8 5.90 -18.07 -10.46
CA PRO A 8 5.07 -18.33 -9.29
C PRO A 8 5.15 -17.14 -8.33
N VAL A 9 3.99 -16.68 -7.86
CA VAL A 9 3.86 -15.56 -6.92
C VAL A 9 4.48 -15.95 -5.58
N GLY A 10 5.32 -15.08 -5.02
CA GLY A 10 5.96 -15.32 -3.74
C GLY A 10 5.01 -15.09 -2.56
N MET A 11 5.13 -15.89 -1.50
CA MET A 11 4.35 -15.70 -0.25
C MET A 11 4.50 -14.29 0.34
N PHE A 12 5.68 -13.68 0.19
CA PHE A 12 5.95 -12.29 0.62
C PHE A 12 5.29 -11.23 -0.25
N GLU A 13 5.12 -11.48 -1.56
CA GLU A 13 4.36 -10.61 -2.46
C GLU A 13 2.89 -10.59 -2.00
N LEU A 14 2.33 -11.77 -1.70
CA LEU A 14 0.97 -11.89 -1.17
C LEU A 14 0.81 -11.21 0.21
N PHE A 15 1.80 -11.33 1.09
CA PHE A 15 1.77 -10.66 2.40
C PHE A 15 1.82 -9.13 2.26
N TYR A 16 2.56 -8.61 1.27
CA TYR A 16 2.57 -7.18 0.96
C TYR A 16 1.19 -6.66 0.55
N ASP A 17 0.51 -7.37 -0.33
CA ASP A 17 -0.84 -7.01 -0.77
C ASP A 17 -1.82 -6.94 0.40
N LEU A 18 -1.72 -7.86 1.37
CA LEU A 18 -2.56 -7.84 2.57
C LEU A 18 -2.31 -6.63 3.48
N VAL A 19 -1.04 -6.29 3.74
CA VAL A 19 -0.70 -5.10 4.54
C VAL A 19 -1.12 -3.82 3.83
N PHE A 20 -1.00 -3.79 2.51
CA PHE A 20 -1.45 -2.66 1.70
C PHE A 20 -2.97 -2.45 1.78
N VAL A 21 -3.77 -3.52 1.65
CA VAL A 21 -5.23 -3.45 1.81
C VAL A 21 -5.62 -3.03 3.22
N TYR A 22 -4.91 -3.51 4.24
CA TYR A 22 -5.10 -3.08 5.63
C TYR A 22 -4.81 -1.58 5.81
N ALA A 23 -3.74 -1.07 5.20
CA ALA A 23 -3.40 0.35 5.24
C ALA A 23 -4.49 1.21 4.61
N ILE A 24 -5.00 0.83 3.43
CA ILE A 24 -6.14 1.52 2.78
C ILE A 24 -7.37 1.50 3.69
N SER A 25 -7.71 0.35 4.28
CA SER A 25 -8.86 0.21 5.18
C SER A 25 -8.79 1.21 6.35
N ARG A 26 -7.60 1.38 6.96
CA ARG A 26 -7.38 2.35 8.04
C ARG A 26 -7.43 3.80 7.56
N ILE A 27 -6.88 4.11 6.38
CA ILE A 27 -6.97 5.44 5.78
C ILE A 27 -8.43 5.80 5.47
N THR A 28 -9.22 4.87 4.92
CA THR A 28 -10.65 5.08 4.68
C THR A 28 -11.45 5.27 5.97
N ALA A 29 -11.01 4.66 7.07
CA ALA A 29 -11.63 4.86 8.38
C ALA A 29 -11.40 6.27 8.94
N MET A 30 -10.34 6.99 8.53
CA MET A 30 -10.10 8.38 8.96
C MET A 30 -11.18 9.35 8.46
N ILE A 31 -11.91 9.02 7.39
CA ILE A 31 -12.97 9.89 6.82
C ILE A 31 -14.35 9.58 7.41
N HIS A 32 -14.48 8.47 8.15
CA HIS A 32 -15.75 8.03 8.74
C HIS A 32 -16.13 8.79 10.02
N HIS A 33 -15.31 9.72 10.51
CA HIS A 33 -15.68 10.64 11.59
C HIS A 33 -16.09 12.00 11.01
N PRO A 34 -17.37 12.19 10.64
CA PRO A 34 -17.88 13.50 10.27
C PRO A 34 -17.83 14.41 11.50
N ILE A 35 -16.99 15.44 11.44
CA ILE A 35 -17.11 16.60 12.31
C ILE A 35 -18.37 17.34 11.82
N ASP A 36 -19.42 17.41 12.65
CA ASP A 36 -20.69 18.10 12.36
C ASP A 36 -21.52 17.61 11.16
N GLY A 37 -21.42 16.32 10.78
CA GLY A 37 -22.33 15.71 9.80
C GLY A 37 -22.13 16.13 8.34
N LYS A 38 -21.08 16.91 8.04
CA LYS A 38 -20.69 17.29 6.67
C LYS A 38 -19.23 16.96 6.45
N ILE A 39 -18.94 16.18 5.40
CA ILE A 39 -17.56 15.97 4.95
C ILE A 39 -17.18 17.22 4.13
N PRO A 40 -16.22 18.04 4.59
CA PRO A 40 -15.81 19.19 3.83
C PRO A 40 -15.09 18.73 2.54
N LEU A 41 -15.34 19.41 1.42
CA LEU A 41 -14.80 19.04 0.10
C LEU A 41 -13.26 18.91 0.12
N ILE A 42 -12.58 19.69 0.95
CA ILE A 42 -11.12 19.62 1.13
C ILE A 42 -10.67 18.27 1.69
N THR A 43 -11.41 17.69 2.65
CA THR A 43 -11.11 16.37 3.24
C THR A 43 -11.29 15.25 2.21
N TYR A 44 -12.28 15.38 1.32
CA TYR A 44 -12.49 14.44 0.22
C TYR A 44 -11.35 14.51 -0.82
N LEU A 45 -10.86 15.71 -1.14
CA LEU A 45 -9.72 15.88 -2.04
C LEU A 45 -8.41 15.36 -1.43
N GLN A 46 -8.20 15.59 -0.13
CA GLN A 46 -7.06 15.04 0.61
C GLN A 46 -7.09 13.51 0.60
N PHE A 47 -8.26 12.90 0.81
CA PHE A 47 -8.43 11.46 0.69
C PHE A 47 -8.05 10.94 -0.70
N LEU A 48 -8.59 11.56 -1.77
CA LEU A 48 -8.26 11.18 -3.13
C LEU A 48 -6.76 11.25 -3.41
N LEU A 49 -6.08 12.31 -2.94
CA LEU A 49 -4.63 12.43 -3.08
C LEU A 49 -3.89 11.31 -2.35
N VAL A 50 -4.28 10.99 -1.11
CA VAL A 50 -3.67 9.89 -0.35
C VAL A 50 -3.87 8.55 -1.08
N VAL A 51 -5.09 8.28 -1.57
CA VAL A 51 -5.38 7.05 -2.34
C VAL A 51 -4.52 6.97 -3.60
N ILE A 52 -4.38 8.04 -4.36
CA ILE A 52 -3.55 8.07 -5.57
C ILE A 52 -2.07 7.78 -5.24
N VAL A 53 -1.52 8.42 -4.21
CA VAL A 53 -0.13 8.21 -3.80
C VAL A 53 0.11 6.78 -3.34
N VAL A 54 -0.80 6.26 -2.51
CA VAL A 54 -0.74 4.89 -1.98
C VAL A 54 -0.84 3.87 -3.11
N MET A 55 -1.75 4.06 -4.07
CA MET A 55 -1.88 3.23 -5.28
C MET A 55 -0.62 3.29 -6.17
N GLN A 56 0.01 4.46 -6.32
CA GLN A 56 1.27 4.59 -7.05
C GLN A 56 2.41 3.82 -6.39
N ILE A 57 2.54 3.89 -5.06
CA ILE A 57 3.55 3.15 -4.30
C ILE A 57 3.37 1.64 -4.51
N TRP A 58 2.13 1.14 -4.40
CA TRP A 58 1.83 -0.26 -4.64
C TRP A 58 2.12 -0.68 -6.08
N LEU A 59 1.70 0.11 -7.08
CA LEU A 59 1.96 -0.19 -8.49
C LEU A 59 3.46 -0.33 -8.77
N TYR A 60 4.28 0.60 -8.28
CA TYR A 60 5.74 0.52 -8.45
C TYR A 60 6.33 -0.70 -7.76
N GLN A 61 5.86 -1.03 -6.54
CA GLN A 61 6.31 -2.20 -5.82
C GLN A 61 5.95 -3.48 -6.58
N THR A 62 4.69 -3.65 -6.99
CA THR A 62 4.22 -4.86 -7.69
C THR A 62 4.91 -5.02 -9.04
N LEU A 63 5.13 -3.93 -9.79
CA LEU A 63 5.90 -3.97 -11.04
C LEU A 63 7.37 -4.32 -10.80
N TYR A 64 8.00 -3.79 -9.75
CA TYR A 64 9.38 -4.10 -9.38
C TYR A 64 9.53 -5.57 -8.98
N PHE A 65 8.61 -6.10 -8.17
CA PHE A 65 8.62 -7.50 -7.75
C PHE A 65 8.33 -8.44 -8.92
N ASN A 66 7.39 -8.09 -9.80
CA ASN A 66 7.09 -8.89 -10.98
C ASN A 66 8.28 -8.96 -11.96
N ARG A 67 9.06 -7.87 -12.11
CA ARG A 67 10.16 -7.79 -13.08
C ARG A 67 11.53 -8.22 -12.52
N TYR A 68 11.85 -7.87 -11.28
CA TYR A 68 13.22 -7.98 -10.74
C TYR A 68 13.36 -8.89 -9.53
N SER A 69 12.27 -9.35 -8.89
CA SER A 69 12.39 -10.17 -7.68
C SER A 69 13.07 -11.51 -7.99
N LYS A 70 14.30 -11.61 -7.51
CA LYS A 70 15.11 -12.82 -7.41
C LYS A 70 15.14 -13.36 -5.97
N ASN A 71 14.16 -13.00 -5.13
CA ASN A 71 14.17 -13.29 -3.69
C ASN A 71 15.46 -12.84 -2.98
N ARG A 72 16.02 -11.68 -3.31
CA ARG A 72 17.17 -11.14 -2.56
C ARG A 72 16.69 -10.56 -1.23
N LEU A 73 17.47 -10.78 -0.18
CA LEU A 73 17.22 -10.25 1.16
C LEU A 73 16.98 -8.73 1.20
N ILE A 74 17.59 -8.00 0.25
CA ILE A 74 17.43 -6.54 0.13
C ILE A 74 16.01 -6.16 -0.34
N ASP A 75 15.41 -6.95 -1.23
CA ASP A 75 14.03 -6.71 -1.69
C ASP A 75 13.04 -6.95 -0.54
N ILE A 76 13.28 -7.99 0.27
CA ILE A 76 12.49 -8.31 1.46
C ILE A 76 12.66 -7.23 2.54
N ALA A 77 13.89 -6.77 2.78
CA ALA A 77 14.17 -5.71 3.75
C ALA A 77 13.52 -4.37 3.34
N GLY A 78 13.57 -4.00 2.06
CA GLY A 78 12.90 -2.79 1.55
C GLY A 78 11.38 -2.86 1.71
N LEU A 79 10.81 -4.05 1.49
CA LEU A 79 9.38 -4.30 1.65
C LEU A 79 8.95 -4.22 3.13
N LEU A 80 9.75 -4.78 4.04
CA LEU A 80 9.54 -4.66 5.50
C LEU A 80 9.63 -3.21 6.00
N ILE A 81 10.57 -2.42 5.48
CA ILE A 81 10.68 -0.99 5.82
C ILE A 81 9.43 -0.24 5.33
N ASN A 82 8.99 -0.49 4.10
CA ASN A 82 7.80 0.17 3.53
C ASN A 82 6.53 -0.17 4.35
N MET A 83 6.38 -1.42 4.76
CA MET A 83 5.32 -1.85 5.68
C MET A 83 5.39 -1.15 7.03
N PHE A 84 6.57 -1.08 7.64
CA PHE A 84 6.77 -0.42 8.94
C PHE A 84 6.42 1.07 8.87
N THR A 85 6.86 1.76 7.81
CA THR A 85 6.52 3.18 7.60
C THR A 85 5.02 3.38 7.39
N ALA A 86 4.35 2.52 6.62
CA ALA A 86 2.90 2.60 6.43
C ALA A 86 2.13 2.43 7.75
N VAL A 87 2.50 1.44 8.57
CA VAL A 87 1.88 1.21 9.89
C VAL A 87 2.16 2.37 10.84
N TYR A 88 3.40 2.87 10.88
CA TYR A 88 3.77 4.01 11.71
C TYR A 88 2.95 5.25 11.35
N PHE A 89 2.80 5.54 10.06
CA PHE A 89 1.99 6.67 9.59
C PHE A 89 0.53 6.55 10.04
N ILE A 90 -0.06 5.37 9.90
CA ILE A 90 -1.43 5.09 10.35
C ILE A 90 -1.58 5.31 11.86
N GLN A 91 -0.63 4.82 12.66
CA GLN A 91 -0.67 4.95 14.12
C GLN A 91 -0.49 6.40 14.58
N SER A 92 0.39 7.16 13.92
CA SER A 92 0.69 8.55 14.26
C SER A 92 -0.47 9.51 13.99
N ASN A 93 -1.30 9.25 12.99
CA ASN A 93 -2.48 10.08 12.67
C ASN A 93 -3.69 9.80 13.58
N THR A 94 -3.55 8.89 14.55
CA THR A 94 -4.59 8.55 15.54
C THR A 94 -4.29 9.06 16.96
N ALA A 95 -3.29 9.94 17.12
CA ALA A 95 -2.89 10.56 18.40
C ALA A 95 -3.21 12.05 18.44
#